data_AF-A0A2E9YED0-F1
#
_entry.id   AF-A0A2E9YED0-F1
#
_cell.length_a   1.000
_cell.length_b   1.000
_cell.length_c   1.000
_cell.angle_alpha   90.00
_cell.angle_beta   90.00
_cell.angle_gamma   90.00
#
_symmetry.space_group_name_H-M   'P 1'
#
loop_
_entity.id
_entity.type
_entity.pdbx_description
1 polymer ?
#
loop_
_entity_poly.entity_id
_entity_poly.type
_entity_poly.pdbx_seq_one_letter_code
_entity_poly.pdbx_strand_id
1 'polypeptide(L)' 'MRFSGLAFSMAGSIGICVWIGRKWDERSSQSAPIGTLVGGVFGTVLAIWGAVKELSK' A
#
# COMPACT_ATOMS: atom_id res chain seq x y z
N MET A 1 5.49 11.97 19.36
CA MET A 1 4.31 12.20 18.49
C MET A 1 4.62 12.19 16.98
N ARG A 2 5.87 12.42 16.51
CA ARG A 2 6.23 12.43 15.07
C ARG A 2 6.02 11.09 14.33
N PHE A 3 6.17 9.95 15.02
CA PHE A 3 6.06 8.63 14.41
C PHE A 3 4.61 8.13 14.21
N SER A 4 3.65 8.59 15.04
CA SER A 4 2.24 8.16 14.91
C SER A 4 1.55 8.74 13.67
N GLY A 5 1.90 9.97 13.26
CA GLY A 5 1.38 10.55 12.02
C GLY A 5 1.92 9.85 10.77
N LEU A 6 3.19 9.45 10.80
CA LEU A 6 3.87 8.70 9.73
C LEU A 6 3.28 7.30 9.53
N ALA A 7 3.05 6.58 10.63
CA ALA A 7 2.41 5.27 10.60
C ALA A 7 0.98 5.36 10.02
N PHE A 8 0.23 6.41 10.34
CA PHE A 8 -1.12 6.64 9.81
C PHE A 8 -1.10 6.96 8.32
N SER A 9 -0.17 7.82 7.86
CA SER A 9 0.01 8.09 6.43
C SER A 9 0.41 6.84 5.64
N MET A 10 1.26 5.98 6.19
CA MET A 10 1.60 4.71 5.52
C MET A 10 0.47 3.71 5.50
N ALA A 11 -0.21 3.52 6.62
CA ALA A 11 -1.38 2.66 6.68
C ALA A 11 -2.45 3.13 5.67
N GLY A 12 -2.63 4.44 5.53
CA GLY A 12 -3.48 5.05 4.51
C GLY A 12 -3.02 4.75 3.08
N SER A 13 -1.75 4.98 2.75
CA SER A 13 -1.22 4.71 1.41
C SER A 13 -1.26 3.24 1.03
N ILE A 14 -0.88 2.34 1.93
CA ILE A 14 -0.95 0.88 1.71
C ILE A 14 -2.42 0.49 1.52
N GLY A 15 -3.31 0.96 2.39
CA GLY A 15 -4.73 0.66 2.32
C GLY A 15 -5.37 1.10 1.00
N ILE A 16 -5.04 2.29 0.51
CA ILE A 16 -5.54 2.82 -0.77
C ILE A 16 -5.00 1.99 -1.95
N CYS A 17 -3.70 1.68 -1.97
CA CYS A 17 -3.09 0.86 -3.02
C CYS A 17 -3.70 -0.55 -3.08
N VAL A 18 -3.90 -1.19 -1.92
CA VAL A 18 -4.54 -2.51 -1.82
C VAL A 18 -5.99 -2.44 -2.26
N TRP A 19 -6.74 -1.40 -1.86
CA TRP A 19 -8.15 -1.24 -2.23
C TRP A 19 -8.33 -1.07 -3.74
N ILE A 20 -7.47 -0.28 -4.40
CA ILE A 20 -7.47 -0.12 -5.86
C ILE A 20 -7.14 -1.46 -6.54
N GLY A 21 -6.14 -2.19 -6.04
CA GLY A 21 -5.80 -3.52 -6.52
C GLY A 21 -6.97 -4.49 -6.42
N ARG A 22 -7.68 -4.47 -5.28
CA ARG A 22 -8.86 -5.32 -5.03
C ARG A 22 -10.03 -5.01 -5.95
N LYS A 23 -10.29 -3.73 -6.21
CA LYS A 23 -11.39 -3.31 -7.08
C LYS A 23 -11.11 -3.64 -8.55
N TRP A 24 -9.83 -3.63 -8.96
CA TRP A 24 -9.40 -4.08 -10.28
C TRP A 24 -9.59 -5.60 -10.41
N ASP A 25 -9.18 -6.32 -9.37
CA ASP A 25 -9.29 -7.78 -9.28
C ASP A 25 -10.75 -8.26 -9.39
N GLU A 26 -11.66 -7.61 -8.65
CA GLU A 26 -13.12 -7.84 -8.73
C GLU A 26 -13.68 -7.58 -10.13
N ARG A 27 -13.12 -6.62 -10.89
CA ARG A 27 -13.57 -6.33 -12.27
C ARG A 27 -13.01 -7.29 -13.31
N SER A 28 -11.85 -7.91 -13.06
CA SER A 28 -11.23 -8.82 -14.03
C SER A 28 -11.74 -10.26 -13.92
N SER A 29 -12.57 -10.58 -12.93
CA SER A 29 -13.16 -11.93 -12.72
C SER A 29 -12.10 -13.05 -12.74
N GLN A 30 -10.86 -12.70 -12.36
CA GLN A 30 -9.72 -13.58 -12.40
C GLN A 30 -9.69 -14.33 -11.06
N SER A 31 -9.76 -15.67 -11.08
CA SER A 31 -9.82 -16.49 -9.87
C SER A 31 -8.59 -16.33 -8.95
N ALA A 32 -7.51 -15.76 -9.48
CA ALA A 32 -6.31 -15.45 -8.72
C ALA A 32 -6.25 -13.94 -8.44
N PRO A 33 -6.11 -13.52 -7.17
CA PRO A 33 -6.17 -12.12 -6.78
C PRO A 33 -4.89 -11.34 -7.07
N ILE A 34 -4.44 -11.39 -8.33
CA ILE A 34 -3.14 -10.89 -8.78
C ILE A 34 -3.07 -9.36 -8.64
N GLY A 35 -4.16 -8.65 -8.91
CA GLY A 35 -4.22 -7.20 -8.79
C GLY A 35 -4.05 -6.74 -7.34
N THR A 36 -4.67 -7.47 -6.41
CA THR A 36 -4.53 -7.22 -4.96
C THR A 36 -3.13 -7.57 -4.47
N LEU A 37 -2.54 -8.67 -4.96
CA LEU A 37 -1.20 -9.12 -4.59
C LEU A 37 -0.13 -8.11 -5.02
N VAL A 38 -0.18 -7.68 -6.28
CA VAL A 38 0.76 -6.70 -6.83
C VAL A 38 0.55 -5.33 -6.18
N GLY A 39 -0.71 -4.89 -6.01
CA GLY A 39 -1.03 -3.65 -5.33
C GLY A 39 -0.59 -3.61 -3.87
N GLY A 40 -0.71 -4.75 -3.17
CA GLY A 40 -0.23 -4.92 -1.80
C GLY A 40 1.29 -4.85 -1.69
N VAL A 41 2.00 -5.66 -2.48
CA VAL A 41 3.48 -5.65 -2.48
C VAL A 41 4.02 -4.27 -2.85
N PHE A 42 3.45 -3.62 -3.87
CA PHE A 42 3.87 -2.29 -4.30
C PHE A 42 3.57 -1.22 -3.23
N GLY A 43 2.39 -1.29 -2.59
CA GLY A 43 2.02 -0.41 -1.48
C GLY A 43 2.95 -0.57 -0.28
N THR A 44 3.32 -1.80 0.07
CA THR A 44 4.28 -2.07 1.16
C THR A 44 5.67 -1.52 0.85
N VAL A 45 6.17 -1.71 -0.37
CA VAL A 45 7.49 -1.19 -0.78
C VAL A 45 7.51 0.34 -0.74
N LEU A 46 6.46 1.02 -1.24
CA LEU A 46 6.36 2.48 -1.19
C LEU A 46 6.25 3.02 0.23
N ALA A 47 5.52 2.34 1.11
CA ALA A 47 5.43 2.72 2.51
C ALA A 47 6.78 2.61 3.22
N ILE A 48 7.48 1.49 3.04
CA ILE A 48 8.83 1.31 3.60
C ILE A 48 9.79 2.37 3.05
N TRP A 49 9.73 2.65 1.75
CA TRP A 49 10.57 3.68 1.13
C TRP A 49 10.29 5.07 1.70
N GLY A 50 9.01 5.44 1.86
CA GLY A 50 8.61 6.67 2.53
C GLY A 50 9.12 6.74 3.97
N ALA A 51 9.09 5.61 4.70
CA ALA A 51 9.55 5.54 6.08
C ALA A 51 11.04 5.81 6.20
N VAL A 52 11.81 5.11 5.38
CA VAL A 52 13.27 5.25 5.34
C VAL A 52 13.64 6.66 4.93
N LYS A 53 12.97 7.22 3.93
CA LYS A 53 13.26 8.58 3.45
C LYS A 53 12.94 9.64 4.50
N GLU A 54 11.89 9.45 5.29
CA GLU A 54 11.52 10.41 6.34
C GLU A 54 12.34 10.25 7.63
N LEU A 55 12.82 9.04 7.93
CA LEU A 55 13.80 8.77 8.98
C LEU A 55 15.21 9.26 8.61
N SER A 56 15.53 9.32 7.32
CA SER A 56 16.81 9.79 6.80
C SER A 56 16.91 11.32 6.71
N LYS A 57 15.90 12.07 7.19
CA LYS A 57 15.84 13.53 7.21
C LYS A 57 15.89 14.06 8.63
#